data_AF-A0A2G2R6T7-F1
#
_entry.id   AF-A0A2G2R6T7-F1
#
_cell.length_a   1.000
_cell.length_b   1.000
_cell.length_c   1.000
_cell.angle_alpha   90.00
_cell.angle_beta   90.00
_cell.angle_gamma   90.00
#
_symmetry.space_group_name_H-M   'P 1'
#
loop_
_entity.id
_entity.type
_entity.pdbx_description
1 polymer ?
#
loop_
_entity_poly.entity_id
_entity_poly.type
_entity_poly.pdbx_seq_one_letter_code
_entity_poly.pdbx_strand_id
1 'polypeptide(L)'
;MAKALYFAYKNGVKIAFGTDSGVSAHGINGRELVLMVQAGMAERDVIISATVNAADLLGLPDRIGTLDAGKSADIIAASGDPLKDISTLLSPDFVMVRGVVAVDK
;
A
#
# COMPACT_ATOMS: atom_id res chain seq x y z
N MET A 1 9.40 8.40 15.21
CA MET A 1 8.70 8.51 13.91
C MET A 1 7.19 8.42 14.02
N ALA A 2 6.60 7.42 14.68
CA ALA A 2 5.13 7.25 14.78
C ALA A 2 4.35 8.53 15.14
N LYS A 3 4.83 9.33 16.10
CA LYS A 3 4.20 10.61 16.48
C LYS A 3 4.14 11.64 15.36
N ALA A 4 5.19 11.73 14.52
CA ALA A 4 5.26 12.71 13.44
C ALA A 4 4.32 12.31 12.29
N LEU A 5 4.32 11.03 11.91
CA LEU A 5 3.39 10.48 10.93
C LEU A 5 1.95 10.72 11.36
N TYR A 6 1.60 10.35 12.59
CA TYR A 6 0.25 10.55 13.11
C TYR A 6 -0.17 12.01 13.14
N PHE A 7 0.73 12.91 13.54
CA PHE A 7 0.46 14.35 13.54
C PHE A 7 0.16 14.86 12.13
N ALA A 8 0.96 14.49 11.12
CA ALA A 8 0.70 14.86 9.73
C ALA A 8 -0.65 14.33 9.23
N TYR A 9 -0.92 13.04 9.48
CA TYR A 9 -2.17 12.38 9.12
C TYR A 9 -3.40 13.08 9.75
N LYS A 10 -3.34 13.36 11.06
CA LYS A 10 -4.43 14.06 11.77
C LYS A 10 -4.67 15.48 11.30
N ASN A 11 -3.66 16.13 10.71
CA ASN A 11 -3.77 17.46 10.13
C ASN A 11 -4.08 17.45 8.62
N GLY A 12 -4.45 16.29 8.05
CA GLY A 12 -4.90 16.21 6.66
C GLY A 12 -3.78 16.30 5.61
N VAL A 13 -2.52 16.10 6.01
CA VAL A 13 -1.40 15.99 5.06
C VAL A 13 -1.62 14.76 4.19
N LYS A 14 -1.48 14.91 2.87
CA LYS A 14 -1.54 13.78 1.94
C LYS A 14 -0.27 12.92 2.08
N ILE A 15 -0.44 11.65 2.39
CA ILE A 15 0.65 10.70 2.67
C ILE A 15 0.72 9.66 1.56
N ALA A 16 1.92 9.45 1.01
CA ALA A 16 2.24 8.32 0.13
C ALA A 16 3.13 7.32 0.88
N PHE A 17 2.97 6.04 0.57
CA PHE A 17 3.71 4.95 1.20
C PHE A 17 5.17 4.89 0.74
N GLY A 18 6.11 4.77 1.67
CA GLY A 18 7.54 4.62 1.38
C GLY A 18 8.28 4.01 2.58
N THR A 19 9.18 3.07 2.31
CA THR A 19 9.77 2.20 3.34
C THR A 19 11.26 2.41 3.57
N ASP A 20 11.93 3.13 2.67
CA ASP A 20 13.41 3.21 2.63
C ASP A 20 14.09 1.83 2.52
N SER A 21 13.46 0.91 1.78
CA SER A 21 14.03 -0.42 1.51
C SER A 21 15.34 -0.30 0.74
N GLY A 22 16.36 -0.98 1.24
CA GLY A 22 17.77 -0.68 0.97
C GLY A 22 18.51 -0.39 2.27
N VAL A 23 17.84 0.27 3.23
CA VAL A 23 18.23 0.26 4.65
C VAL A 23 17.70 -0.99 5.33
N SER A 24 16.41 -1.28 5.15
CA SER A 24 15.84 -2.59 5.48
C SER A 24 16.02 -3.58 4.33
N ALA A 25 15.98 -4.88 4.63
CA ALA A 25 16.01 -5.91 3.60
C ALA A 25 14.86 -5.76 2.58
N HIS A 26 15.13 -6.06 1.31
CA HIS A 26 14.07 -6.15 0.31
C HIS A 26 13.14 -7.33 0.60
N GLY A 27 11.87 -7.20 0.18
CA GLY A 27 10.85 -8.23 0.35
C GLY A 27 10.03 -8.13 1.65
N ILE A 28 10.46 -7.30 2.61
CA ILE A 28 9.69 -7.04 3.85
C ILE A 28 8.99 -5.68 3.85
N ASN A 29 8.81 -5.07 2.66
CA ASN A 29 8.26 -3.72 2.50
C ASN A 29 6.87 -3.59 3.15
N GLY A 30 6.05 -4.63 3.09
CA GLY A 30 4.70 -4.63 3.66
C GLY A 30 4.66 -4.38 5.18
N ARG A 31 5.76 -4.59 5.91
CA ARG A 31 5.81 -4.31 7.36
C ARG A 31 5.48 -2.86 7.69
N GLU A 32 5.80 -1.93 6.79
CA GLU A 32 5.47 -0.52 6.99
C GLU A 32 3.96 -0.30 7.04
N LEU A 33 3.14 -1.11 6.35
CA LEU A 33 1.67 -1.02 6.43
C LEU A 33 1.20 -1.19 7.88
N VAL A 34 1.77 -2.18 8.57
CA VAL A 34 1.48 -2.46 9.99
C VAL A 34 1.98 -1.32 10.88
N LEU A 35 3.18 -0.79 10.61
CA LEU A 35 3.75 0.32 11.37
C LEU A 35 2.93 1.61 11.23
N MET A 36 2.39 1.89 10.04
CA MET A 36 1.53 3.04 9.81
C MET A 36 0.19 2.92 10.54
N VAL A 37 -0.41 1.72 10.59
CA VAL A 37 -1.61 1.46 11.41
C VAL A 37 -1.29 1.60 12.90
N GLN A 38 -0.17 1.04 13.37
CA GLN A 38 0.29 1.21 14.76
C GLN A 38 0.57 2.68 15.13
N ALA A 39 0.98 3.50 14.15
CA ALA A 39 1.12 4.93 14.32
C ALA A 39 -0.23 5.66 14.41
N GLY A 40 -1.36 5.01 14.08
CA GLY A 40 -2.72 5.53 14.24
C GLY A 40 -3.42 5.93 12.95
N MET A 41 -2.89 5.56 11.79
CA MET A 41 -3.63 5.66 10.52
C MET A 41 -4.68 4.54 10.42
N ALA A 42 -5.84 4.83 9.84
CA ALA A 42 -6.83 3.80 9.55
C ALA A 42 -6.31 2.87 8.44
N GLU A 43 -6.65 1.58 8.49
CA GLU A 43 -6.24 0.55 7.54
C GLU A 43 -6.55 0.97 6.09
N ARG A 44 -7.76 1.48 5.88
CA ARG A 44 -8.20 2.02 4.58
C ARG A 44 -7.26 3.11 4.06
N ASP A 45 -6.87 4.03 4.92
CA ASP A 45 -6.05 5.18 4.53
C ASP A 45 -4.58 4.77 4.31
N VAL A 46 -4.11 3.73 5.00
CA VAL A 46 -2.82 3.09 4.71
C VAL A 46 -2.83 2.46 3.31
N ILE A 47 -3.89 1.72 2.94
CA ILE A 47 -4.03 1.17 1.59
C ILE A 47 -4.06 2.28 0.54
N ILE A 48 -4.82 3.36 0.78
CA ILE A 48 -4.87 4.54 -0.11
C ILE A 48 -3.48 5.17 -0.25
N SER A 49 -2.69 5.24 0.81
CA SER A 49 -1.33 5.77 0.77
C SER A 49 -0.40 4.97 -0.15
N ALA A 50 -0.59 3.64 -0.21
CA ALA A 50 0.22 2.72 -1.01
C ALA A 50 -0.30 2.52 -2.44
N THR A 51 -1.46 3.09 -2.77
CA THR A 51 -2.12 2.90 -4.07
C THR A 51 -2.42 4.25 -4.71
N VAL A 52 -3.56 4.86 -4.37
CA VAL A 52 -4.04 6.13 -4.95
C VAL A 52 -3.06 7.28 -4.76
N ASN A 53 -2.57 7.50 -3.54
CA ASN A 53 -1.68 8.63 -3.25
C ASN A 53 -0.29 8.42 -3.86
N ALA A 54 0.20 7.18 -3.91
CA ALA A 54 1.45 6.85 -4.57
C ALA A 54 1.36 7.07 -6.09
N ALA A 55 0.26 6.65 -6.72
CA ALA A 55 0.01 6.90 -8.15
C ALA A 55 -0.05 8.40 -8.46
N ASP A 56 -0.72 9.18 -7.63
CA ASP A 56 -0.79 10.64 -7.76
C ASP A 56 0.59 11.30 -7.60
N LEU A 57 1.37 10.89 -6.57
CA LEU A 57 2.72 11.40 -6.36
C LEU A 57 3.64 11.13 -7.56
N LEU A 58 3.47 10.00 -8.23
CA LEU A 58 4.23 9.63 -9.44
C LEU A 58 3.72 10.32 -10.71
N GLY A 59 2.61 11.05 -10.67
CA GLY A 59 1.99 11.65 -11.86
C GLY A 59 1.35 10.62 -12.79
N LEU A 60 0.90 9.47 -12.24
CA LEU A 60 0.31 8.36 -12.97
C LEU A 60 -1.12 7.98 -12.51
N PRO A 61 -1.97 8.90 -12.01
CA PRO A 61 -3.28 8.53 -11.46
C PRO A 61 -4.21 7.90 -12.49
N ASP A 62 -4.08 8.27 -13.78
CA ASP A 62 -4.90 7.71 -14.87
C ASP A 62 -4.40 6.35 -15.37
N ARG A 63 -3.28 5.84 -14.83
CA ARG A 63 -2.64 4.61 -15.31
C ARG A 63 -2.59 3.50 -14.28
N ILE A 64 -2.43 3.83 -12.99
CA ILE A 64 -2.24 2.86 -11.89
C ILE A 64 -2.94 3.35 -10.60
N GLY A 65 -2.90 2.52 -9.55
CA GLY A 65 -3.32 2.90 -8.19
C GLY A 65 -4.78 2.62 -7.85
N THR A 66 -5.63 2.26 -8.82
CA THR A 66 -7.00 1.79 -8.59
C THR A 66 -7.36 0.72 -9.60
N LEU A 67 -8.42 -0.05 -9.29
CA LEU A 67 -8.99 -1.05 -10.17
C LEU A 67 -10.11 -0.42 -11.01
N ASP A 68 -9.73 0.30 -12.06
CA ASP A 68 -10.65 0.94 -13.01
C ASP A 68 -10.38 0.45 -14.44
N ALA A 69 -11.42 0.42 -15.27
CA ALA A 69 -11.27 0.07 -16.69
C ALA A 69 -10.29 1.02 -17.39
N GLY A 70 -9.38 0.46 -18.18
CA GLY A 70 -8.35 1.20 -18.92
C GLY A 70 -7.03 1.43 -18.16
N LYS A 71 -6.97 1.15 -16.85
CA LYS A 71 -5.72 1.18 -16.08
C LYS A 71 -4.92 -0.12 -16.24
N SER A 72 -3.65 -0.08 -15.83
CA SER A 72 -2.78 -1.25 -15.80
C SER A 72 -3.37 -2.36 -14.92
N ALA A 73 -3.32 -3.60 -15.39
CA ALA A 73 -3.73 -4.77 -14.63
C ALA A 73 -2.65 -5.18 -13.61
N ASP A 74 -2.44 -4.32 -12.60
CA ASP A 74 -1.57 -4.54 -11.46
C ASP A 74 -2.44 -4.84 -10.23
N ILE A 75 -2.51 -6.11 -9.84
CA ILE A 75 -3.48 -6.62 -8.87
C ILE A 75 -2.77 -7.51 -7.85
N ILE A 76 -3.12 -7.35 -6.57
CA ILE A 76 -2.77 -8.31 -5.52
C ILE A 76 -4.04 -8.85 -4.87
N ALA A 77 -3.99 -10.08 -4.38
CA ALA A 77 -5.02 -10.62 -3.49
C ALA A 77 -4.37 -11.34 -2.31
N ALA A 78 -5.03 -11.29 -1.17
CA ALA A 78 -4.63 -11.97 0.05
C ALA A 78 -5.86 -12.49 0.77
N SER A 79 -5.70 -13.59 1.48
CA SER A 79 -6.73 -14.16 2.33
C SER A 79 -7.00 -13.26 3.55
N GLY A 80 -8.29 -13.04 3.85
CA GLY A 80 -8.74 -12.20 4.96
C GLY A 80 -9.23 -10.82 4.52
N ASP A 81 -9.50 -9.95 5.50
CA ASP A 81 -10.04 -8.61 5.28
C ASP A 81 -8.98 -7.56 5.67
N PRO A 82 -8.31 -6.91 4.71
CA PRO A 82 -7.25 -5.95 5.00
C PRO A 82 -7.76 -4.65 5.63
N LEU A 83 -9.08 -4.41 5.64
CA LEU A 83 -9.69 -3.29 6.34
C LEU A 83 -9.93 -3.58 7.83
N LYS A 84 -9.73 -4.82 8.26
CA LYS A 84 -9.78 -5.26 9.67
C LYS A 84 -8.42 -5.68 10.19
N ASP A 85 -7.59 -6.26 9.33
CA ASP A 85 -6.24 -6.67 9.65
C ASP A 85 -5.32 -6.42 8.45
N ILE A 86 -4.59 -5.30 8.49
CA ILE A 86 -3.67 -4.91 7.43
C ILE A 86 -2.51 -5.92 7.25
N SER A 87 -2.24 -6.76 8.25
CA SER A 87 -1.15 -7.75 8.18
C SER A 87 -1.40 -8.86 7.17
N THR A 88 -2.65 -9.03 6.73
CA THR A 88 -3.03 -9.93 5.62
C THR A 88 -2.26 -9.59 4.34
N LEU A 89 -1.88 -8.33 4.12
CA LEU A 89 -1.12 -7.89 2.94
C LEU A 89 0.38 -8.16 3.03
N LEU A 90 0.90 -8.72 4.13
CA LEU A 90 2.33 -9.01 4.27
C LEU A 90 2.80 -10.17 3.38
N SER A 91 1.90 -11.08 3.03
CA SER A 91 2.17 -12.19 2.13
C SER A 91 0.96 -12.46 1.24
N PRO A 92 0.78 -11.68 0.17
CA PRO A 92 -0.30 -11.91 -0.80
C PRO A 92 -0.21 -13.33 -1.40
N ASP A 93 -1.38 -13.93 -1.59
CA ASP A 93 -1.54 -15.24 -2.21
C ASP A 93 -1.47 -15.13 -3.74
N PHE A 94 -1.86 -13.97 -4.27
CA PHE A 94 -1.88 -13.67 -5.70
C PHE A 94 -1.21 -12.33 -6.00
N VAL A 95 -0.40 -12.29 -7.07
CA VAL A 95 0.20 -11.07 -7.61
C VAL A 95 0.18 -11.13 -9.14
N MET A 96 -0.40 -10.10 -9.76
CA MET A 96 -0.40 -9.86 -11.19
C MET A 96 0.24 -8.49 -11.47
N VAL A 97 1.12 -8.45 -12.47
CA VAL A 97 1.79 -7.22 -12.93
C VAL A 97 1.58 -7.07 -14.42
N ARG A 98 0.94 -5.97 -14.83
CA ARG A 98 0.59 -5.64 -16.22
C ARG A 98 -0.09 -6.81 -16.95
N GLY A 99 -1.01 -7.49 -16.26
CA GLY A 99 -1.75 -8.63 -16.80
C GLY A 99 -1.01 -9.97 -16.76
N VAL A 100 0.23 -10.02 -16.28
CA VAL A 100 1.01 -11.25 -16.15
C VAL A 100 0.99 -11.71 -14.70
N VAL A 101 0.56 -12.95 -14.46
CA VAL A 101 0.56 -13.55 -13.12
C VAL A 101 2.01 -13.87 -12.73
N ALA A 102 2.45 -13.31 -11.60
CA ALA A 102 3.78 -13.51 -11.03
C ALA A 102 3.76 -14.43 -9.79
N VAL A 103 2.65 -14.45 -9.06
CA VAL A 103 2.42 -15.32 -7.90
C VAL A 103 0.97 -15.81 -7.95
N ASP A 104 0.79 -17.11 -7.76
CA ASP A 104 -0.50 -17.79 -7.61
C ASP A 104 -0.26 -19.03 -6.73
N LYS A 105 -0.78 -19.04 -5.51
CA LYS A 105 -0.48 -20.04 -4.47
C LYS A 105 -1.75 -20.75 -4.01
#